data_AF-A0A3R6X3Z2-F1
#
_entry.id   AF-A0A3R6X3Z2-F1
#
_cell.length_a   1.000
_cell.length_b   1.000
_cell.length_c   1.000
_cell.angle_alpha   90.00
_cell.angle_beta   90.00
_cell.angle_gamma   90.00
#
_symmetry.space_group_name_H-M   'P 1'
#
loop_
_entity.id
_entity.type
_entity.pdbx_description
1 polymer ?
#
loop_
_entity_poly.entity_id
_entity_poly.type
_entity_poly.pdbx_seq_one_letter_code
_entity_poly.pdbx_strand_id
1 'polypeptide(L)'
;MDVVNATLLEHGISLAVLESTFHDLNSLAFLEPYWQHMITSYSPFTIVSVFTFVLHEALYFSIWLPYLALDFVPYFRKYKIQEAKPNTWAETWRCFKHLVFSHVVVQLPMILSSDWGLRQLGFTFELPLPTA
;
A
#
# COMPACT_ATOMS: atom_id res chain seq x y z
N MET A 1 30.88 3.81 12.33
CA MET A 1 30.85 2.78 11.28
C MET A 1 31.41 1.45 11.79
N ASP A 2 32.44 1.48 12.64
CA ASP A 2 33.09 0.25 13.15
C ASP A 2 32.24 -0.61 14.08
N VAL A 3 31.43 0.02 14.95
CA VAL A 3 30.53 -0.72 15.87
C VAL A 3 29.41 -1.44 15.13
N VAL A 4 28.90 -0.84 14.04
CA VAL A 4 27.84 -1.43 13.19
C VAL A 4 28.41 -2.56 12.35
N ASN A 5 29.63 -2.41 11.84
CA ASN A 5 30.31 -3.48 11.10
C ASN A 5 30.57 -4.71 12.00
N ALA A 6 31.01 -4.48 13.24
CA ALA A 6 31.28 -5.55 14.20
C ALA A 6 30.00 -6.35 14.57
N THR A 7 28.88 -5.67 14.82
CA THR A 7 27.61 -6.34 15.18
C THR A 7 26.96 -7.07 14.00
N LEU A 8 27.11 -6.57 12.77
CA LEU A 8 26.58 -7.22 11.57
C LEU A 8 27.37 -8.49 11.21
N LEU A 9 28.71 -8.45 11.37
CA LEU A 9 29.56 -9.62 11.19
C LEU A 9 29.29 -10.71 12.24
N GLU A 10 28.96 -10.34 13.48
CA GLU A 10 28.55 -11.29 14.53
C GLU A 10 27.25 -12.04 14.17
N HIS A 11 26.37 -11.41 13.40
CA HIS A 11 25.14 -12.02 12.87
C HIS A 11 25.33 -12.65 11.48
N GLY A 12 26.56 -12.70 10.96
CA GLY A 12 26.89 -13.28 9.65
C GLY A 12 26.45 -12.45 8.44
N ILE A 13 26.09 -11.17 8.65
CA ILE A 13 25.62 -10.27 7.59
C ILE A 13 26.77 -9.34 7.19
N SER A 14 27.25 -9.47 5.96
CA SER A 14 28.28 -8.56 5.42
C SER A 14 27.65 -7.22 5.02
N LEU A 15 28.23 -6.11 5.47
CA LEU A 15 27.83 -4.76 5.03
C LEU A 15 27.82 -4.63 3.51
N ALA A 16 28.77 -5.27 2.82
CA ALA A 16 28.83 -5.26 1.36
C ALA A 16 27.59 -5.92 0.72
N VAL A 17 27.05 -6.97 1.34
CA VAL A 17 25.83 -7.64 0.87
C VAL A 17 24.59 -6.79 1.17
N LEU A 18 24.58 -6.09 2.30
CA LEU A 18 23.51 -5.15 2.64
C LEU A 18 23.48 -3.98 1.64
N GLU A 19 24.64 -3.39 1.36
CA GLU A 19 24.79 -2.30 0.39
C GLU A 19 24.40 -2.75 -1.02
N SER A 20 24.81 -3.95 -1.46
CA SER A 20 24.40 -4.48 -2.76
C SER A 20 22.90 -4.74 -2.83
N THR A 21 22.32 -5.33 -1.77
CA THR A 21 20.88 -5.59 -1.70
C THR A 21 20.09 -4.28 -1.69
N PHE A 22 20.55 -3.28 -0.94
CA PHE A 22 19.95 -1.95 -0.93
C PHE A 22 20.00 -1.31 -2.32
N HIS A 23 21.15 -1.38 -2.99
CA HIS A 23 21.30 -0.87 -4.36
C HIS A 23 20.38 -1.59 -5.35
N ASP A 24 20.25 -2.91 -5.25
CA ASP A 24 19.35 -3.71 -6.09
C ASP A 24 17.88 -3.35 -5.84
N LEU A 25 17.48 -3.17 -4.58
CA LEU A 25 16.13 -2.72 -4.23
C LEU A 25 15.87 -1.29 -4.72
N ASN A 26 16.86 -0.41 -4.64
CA ASN A 26 16.76 0.99 -5.05
C ASN A 26 16.68 1.16 -6.57
N SER A 27 17.21 0.19 -7.33
CA SER A 27 17.12 0.17 -8.78
C SER A 27 15.71 -0.17 -9.28
N LEU A 28 14.86 -0.78 -8.44
CA LEU A 28 13.55 -1.34 -8.81
C LEU A 28 13.59 -2.26 -10.05
N ALA A 29 14.78 -2.71 -10.47
CA ALA A 29 14.97 -3.48 -11.70
C ALA A 29 14.16 -4.79 -11.71
N PHE A 30 13.93 -5.37 -10.52
CA PHE A 30 13.10 -6.57 -10.37
C PHE A 30 11.62 -6.34 -10.75
N LEU A 31 11.12 -5.11 -10.68
CA LEU A 31 9.74 -4.74 -11.03
C LEU A 31 9.58 -4.40 -12.52
N GLU A 32 10.66 -4.01 -13.20
CA GLU A 32 10.64 -3.64 -14.62
C GLU A 32 9.96 -4.67 -15.53
N PRO A 33 10.25 -5.98 -15.47
CA PRO A 33 9.60 -6.94 -16.38
C PRO A 33 8.09 -7.05 -16.13
N TYR A 34 7.64 -6.92 -14.87
CA TYR A 34 6.22 -6.96 -14.52
C TYR A 34 5.50 -5.67 -14.95
N TRP A 35 6.15 -4.52 -14.76
CA TRP A 35 5.65 -3.24 -15.21
C TRP A 35 5.54 -3.20 -16.74
N GLN A 36 6.59 -3.65 -17.44
CA GLN A 36 6.60 -3.76 -18.90
C GLN A 36 5.46 -4.66 -19.40
N HIS A 37 5.26 -5.81 -18.77
CA HIS A 37 4.14 -6.69 -19.11
C HIS A 37 2.79 -6.01 -18.92
N MET A 38 2.63 -5.24 -17.84
CA MET A 38 1.38 -4.54 -17.56
C MET A 38 1.07 -3.43 -18.57
N ILE A 39 2.03 -2.56 -18.89
CA ILE A 39 1.82 -1.44 -19.84
C ILE A 39 1.60 -1.91 -21.28
N THR A 40 2.09 -3.11 -21.62
CA THR A 40 1.92 -3.71 -22.96
C THR A 40 0.63 -4.52 -23.07
N SER A 41 0.15 -5.10 -21.97
CA SER A 41 -1.03 -5.98 -21.97
C SER A 41 -2.34 -5.23 -21.71
N TYR A 42 -2.31 -4.09 -21.02
CA TYR A 42 -3.51 -3.36 -20.58
C TYR A 42 -3.52 -1.92 -21.06
N SER A 43 -4.71 -1.35 -21.20
CA SER A 43 -4.85 0.07 -21.55
C SER A 43 -4.40 0.97 -20.39
N PRO A 44 -3.83 2.17 -20.67
CA PRO A 44 -3.45 3.12 -19.62
C PRO A 44 -4.61 3.48 -18.69
N PHE A 45 -5.82 3.62 -19.25
CA PHE A 45 -7.03 3.88 -18.47
C PHE A 45 -7.32 2.74 -17.48
N THR A 46 -7.22 1.49 -17.91
CA THR A 46 -7.44 0.31 -17.05
C THR A 46 -6.44 0.26 -15.89
N ILE A 47 -5.17 0.56 -16.18
CA ILE A 47 -4.10 0.57 -15.17
C ILE A 47 -4.38 1.67 -14.14
N VAL A 48 -4.60 2.91 -14.59
CA VAL A 48 -4.84 4.06 -13.71
C VAL A 48 -6.12 3.93 -12.90
N SER A 49 -7.19 3.39 -13.48
CA SER A 49 -8.49 3.33 -12.82
C SER A 49 -8.70 2.01 -12.08
N VAL A 50 -8.88 0.92 -12.82
CA VAL A 50 -9.31 -0.37 -12.27
C VAL A 50 -8.24 -0.98 -11.38
N PHE A 51 -6.99 -1.04 -11.84
CA PHE A 51 -5.92 -1.65 -11.02
C PHE A 51 -5.62 -0.81 -9.78
N THR A 52 -5.54 0.51 -9.92
CA THR A 52 -5.40 1.41 -8.76
C THR A 52 -6.53 1.26 -7.77
N PHE A 53 -7.79 1.18 -8.23
CA PHE A 53 -8.94 0.99 -7.36
C PHE A 53 -8.85 -0.34 -6.60
N VAL A 54 -8.62 -1.44 -7.30
CA VAL A 54 -8.50 -2.77 -6.66
C VAL A 54 -7.36 -2.81 -5.66
N LEU A 55 -6.18 -2.28 -6.02
CA LEU A 55 -5.03 -2.21 -5.12
C LEU A 55 -5.34 -1.34 -3.88
N HIS A 56 -5.97 -0.19 -4.10
CA HIS A 56 -6.38 0.72 -3.03
C HIS A 56 -7.34 0.05 -2.05
N GLU A 57 -8.44 -0.53 -2.54
CA GLU A 57 -9.42 -1.22 -1.69
C GLU A 57 -8.77 -2.40 -0.94
N ALA A 58 -7.95 -3.20 -1.62
CA ALA A 58 -7.29 -4.36 -1.02
C ALA A 58 -6.34 -3.94 0.12
N LEU A 59 -5.48 -2.94 -0.11
CA LEU A 59 -4.57 -2.43 0.92
C LEU A 59 -5.33 -1.73 2.05
N TYR A 60 -6.30 -0.89 1.71
CA TYR A 60 -7.08 -0.14 2.70
C TYR A 60 -7.79 -1.07 3.69
N PHE A 61 -8.51 -2.08 3.19
CA PHE A 61 -9.21 -3.02 4.06
C PHE A 61 -8.28 -4.01 4.74
N SER A 62 -7.22 -4.48 4.07
CA SER A 62 -6.27 -5.41 4.68
C SER A 62 -5.49 -4.77 5.84
N ILE A 63 -5.10 -3.51 5.73
CA ILE A 63 -4.42 -2.79 6.81
C ILE A 63 -5.37 -2.59 8.01
N TRP A 64 -6.67 -2.42 7.78
CA TRP A 64 -7.67 -2.29 8.85
C TRP A 64 -7.97 -3.60 9.59
N LEU A 65 -7.93 -4.75 8.90
CA LEU A 65 -8.29 -6.05 9.48
C LEU A 65 -7.51 -6.42 10.76
N PRO A 66 -6.18 -6.23 10.86
CA PRO A 66 -5.44 -6.44 12.11
C PRO A 66 -6.00 -5.63 13.28
N TYR A 67 -6.37 -4.36 13.06
CA TYR A 67 -6.93 -3.52 14.11
C TYR A 67 -8.33 -3.98 14.53
N LEU A 68 -9.13 -4.44 13.57
CA LEU A 68 -10.41 -5.09 13.88
C LEU A 68 -10.19 -6.36 14.72
N ALA A 69 -9.17 -7.16 14.42
CA ALA A 69 -8.86 -8.35 15.21
C ALA A 69 -8.43 -8.02 16.65
N LEU A 70 -7.64 -6.96 16.84
CA LEU A 70 -7.23 -6.48 18.15
C LEU A 70 -8.42 -6.02 19.01
N ASP A 71 -9.48 -5.52 18.40
CA ASP A 71 -10.71 -5.09 19.09
C ASP A 71 -11.44 -6.24 19.80
N PHE A 72 -11.29 -7.48 19.33
CA PHE A 72 -11.86 -8.67 19.96
C PHE A 72 -11.05 -9.17 21.16
N VAL A 73 -9.79 -8.74 21.31
CA VAL A 73 -8.91 -9.17 22.39
C VAL A 73 -9.03 -8.20 23.57
N PRO A 74 -9.57 -8.62 24.73
CA PRO A 74 -9.87 -7.70 25.84
C PRO A 74 -8.66 -6.93 26.37
N TYR A 75 -7.46 -7.50 26.28
CA TYR A 75 -6.22 -6.89 26.73
C TYR A 75 -5.91 -5.55 26.05
N PHE A 76 -6.26 -5.40 24.76
CA PHE A 76 -5.92 -4.19 24.00
C PHE A 76 -6.90 -3.03 24.24
N ARG A 77 -7.98 -3.24 25.00
CA ARG A 77 -8.97 -2.19 25.30
C ARG A 77 -8.38 -1.00 26.04
N LYS A 78 -7.33 -1.20 26.84
CA LYS A 78 -6.62 -0.15 27.58
C LYS A 78 -5.86 0.84 26.70
N TYR A 79 -5.65 0.52 25.42
CA TYR A 79 -4.97 1.40 24.47
C TYR A 79 -5.97 2.23 23.63
N LYS A 80 -7.28 2.11 23.89
CA LYS A 80 -8.31 2.88 23.17
C LYS A 80 -8.39 4.30 23.68
N ILE A 81 -8.46 5.26 22.77
CA ILE A 81 -8.59 6.69 23.08
C ILE A 81 -9.93 7.02 23.76
N GLN A 82 -11.00 6.26 23.44
CA GLN A 82 -12.33 6.45 24.01
C GLN A 82 -12.77 5.23 24.81
N GLU A 83 -12.47 5.20 26.10
CA GLU A 83 -12.82 4.07 26.98
C GLU A 83 -14.33 3.95 27.24
N ALA A 84 -15.03 5.09 27.30
CA ALA A 84 -16.47 5.15 27.60
C ALA A 84 -17.38 4.69 26.43
N LYS A 85 -16.81 4.46 25.24
CA LYS A 85 -17.55 4.08 24.04
C LYS A 85 -17.00 2.79 23.43
N PRO A 86 -17.51 1.61 23.84
CA PRO A 86 -17.09 0.35 23.24
C PRO A 86 -17.58 0.25 21.80
N ASN A 87 -16.72 -0.19 20.88
CA ASN A 87 -17.11 -0.50 19.51
C ASN A 87 -17.98 -1.76 19.51
N THR A 88 -19.30 -1.61 19.37
CA THR A 88 -20.19 -2.76 19.22
C THR A 88 -20.13 -3.29 17.79
N TRP A 89 -20.33 -4.61 17.61
CA TRP A 89 -20.37 -5.20 16.27
C TRP A 89 -21.43 -4.56 15.36
N ALA A 90 -22.59 -4.20 15.92
CA ALA A 90 -23.66 -3.53 15.19
C ALA A 90 -23.25 -2.15 14.64
N GLU A 91 -22.53 -1.36 15.43
CA GLU A 91 -22.00 -0.07 15.00
C GLU A 91 -20.87 -0.22 13.98
N THR A 92 -19.94 -1.16 14.21
CA THR A 92 -18.87 -1.47 13.26
C THR A 92 -19.45 -1.89 11.92
N TRP A 93 -20.46 -2.75 11.89
CA TRP A 93 -21.11 -3.18 10.66
C TRP A 93 -21.86 -2.04 9.96
N ARG A 94 -22.51 -1.16 10.72
CA ARG A 94 -23.15 0.05 10.16
C ARG A 94 -22.10 0.96 9.51
N CYS A 95 -20.98 1.19 10.19
CA CYS A 95 -19.86 1.99 9.69
C CYS A 95 -19.26 1.36 8.43
N PHE A 96 -18.97 0.07 8.46
CA PHE A 96 -18.43 -0.68 7.33
C PHE A 96 -19.28 -0.54 6.07
N LYS A 97 -20.60 -0.70 6.18
CA LYS A 97 -21.50 -0.51 5.03
C LYS A 97 -21.45 0.91 4.46
N HIS A 98 -21.41 1.92 5.33
CA HIS A 98 -21.30 3.31 4.89
C HIS A 98 -19.94 3.58 4.22
N LEU A 99 -18.88 2.99 4.75
CA LEU A 99 -17.53 3.09 4.22
C LEU A 99 -17.43 2.46 2.83
N VAL A 100 -17.94 1.24 2.64
CA VAL A 100 -17.99 0.57 1.32
C VAL A 100 -18.81 1.40 0.34
N PHE A 101 -19.97 1.92 0.77
CA PHE A 101 -20.77 2.81 -0.08
C PHE A 101 -19.98 4.05 -0.52
N SER A 102 -19.27 4.70 0.40
CA SER A 102 -18.45 5.87 0.10
C SER A 102 -17.31 5.53 -0.88
N HIS A 103 -16.65 4.38 -0.72
CA HIS A 103 -15.58 3.96 -1.63
C HIS A 103 -16.12 3.70 -3.05
N VAL A 104 -17.28 3.06 -3.18
CA VAL A 104 -17.85 2.78 -4.51
C VAL A 104 -18.48 4.02 -5.16
N VAL A 105 -19.12 4.90 -4.39
CA VAL A 105 -19.89 6.02 -4.96
C VAL A 105 -19.09 7.31 -5.05
N VAL A 106 -18.13 7.53 -4.16
CA VAL A 106 -17.33 8.76 -4.12
C VAL A 106 -15.91 8.50 -4.61
N GLN A 107 -15.24 7.47 -4.07
CA GLN A 107 -13.85 7.21 -4.38
C GLN A 107 -13.66 6.68 -5.82
N LEU A 108 -14.52 5.76 -6.28
CA LEU A 108 -14.41 5.20 -7.63
C LEU A 108 -14.55 6.27 -8.74
N PRO A 109 -15.57 7.17 -8.75
CA PRO A 109 -15.62 8.25 -9.75
C PRO A 109 -14.40 9.17 -9.71
N MET A 110 -13.87 9.45 -8.52
CA MET A 110 -12.67 10.26 -8.37
C MET A 110 -11.46 9.58 -9.02
N ILE A 111 -11.25 8.27 -8.80
CA ILE A 111 -10.17 7.50 -9.44
C ILE A 111 -10.39 7.40 -10.95
N LEU A 112 -11.61 7.18 -11.43
CA LEU A 112 -11.91 7.19 -12.87
C LEU A 112 -11.54 8.54 -13.52
N SER A 113 -11.83 9.65 -12.83
CA SER A 113 -11.47 11.00 -13.30
C SER A 113 -9.96 11.29 -13.23
N SER A 114 -9.21 10.52 -12.44
CA SER A 114 -7.76 10.73 -12.28
C SER A 114 -6.96 10.43 -13.54
N ASP A 115 -7.42 9.52 -14.41
CA ASP A 115 -6.78 9.28 -15.71
C ASP A 115 -6.76 10.55 -16.57
N TRP A 116 -7.86 11.30 -16.59
CA TRP A 116 -7.91 12.58 -17.28
C TRP A 116 -6.94 13.58 -16.65
N GLY A 117 -6.95 13.72 -15.32
CA GLY A 117 -6.09 14.67 -14.59
C GLY A 117 -4.59 14.39 -14.75
N LEU A 118 -4.18 13.13 -14.64
CA LEU A 118 -2.78 12.72 -14.78
C LEU A 118 -2.25 12.99 -16.20
N ARG A 119 -3.08 12.81 -17.23
CA ARG A 119 -2.71 13.13 -18.61
C ARG A 119 -2.50 14.64 -18.81
N GLN A 120 -3.33 15.49 -18.19
CA GLN A 120 -3.14 16.95 -18.27
C GLN A 120 -1.82 17.39 -17.62
N LEU A 121 -1.38 16.66 -16.59
CA LEU A 121 -0.12 16.92 -15.89
C LEU A 121 1.12 16.32 -16.59
N GLY A 122 0.94 15.57 -17.69
CA GLY A 122 2.03 14.99 -18.47
C GLY A 122 2.64 13.72 -17.87
N PHE A 123 1.92 12.98 -17.02
CA PHE A 123 2.39 11.70 -16.50
C PHE A 123 2.49 10.65 -17.62
N THR A 124 3.57 9.88 -17.62
CA THR A 124 3.81 8.77 -18.55
C THR A 124 4.03 7.46 -17.80
N PHE A 125 3.85 6.34 -18.50
CA PHE A 125 4.10 4.99 -17.97
C PHE A 125 5.41 4.39 -18.51
N GLU A 126 6.23 5.23 -19.15
CA GLU A 126 7.42 4.81 -19.87
C GLU A 126 8.51 4.30 -18.91
N LEU A 127 9.28 3.33 -19.39
CA LEU A 127 10.48 2.83 -18.73
C LEU A 127 11.69 3.72 -19.09
N PRO A 128 12.77 3.75 -18.28
CA PRO A 128 12.99 2.96 -17.05
C PRO A 128 12.21 3.47 -15.84
N LEU A 129 12.03 2.61 -14.83
CA LEU A 129 11.44 3.03 -13.55
C LEU A 129 12.34 4.06 -12.85
N PRO A 130 11.77 5.02 -12.10
CA PRO A 130 12.57 5.94 -11.31
C PRO A 130 13.33 5.17 -10.21
N THR A 131 14.60 5.52 -10.02
CA THR A 131 15.37 5.08 -8.86
C THR A 131 14.81 5.76 -7.61
N ALA A 132 14.59 4.99 -6.55
CA ALA A 132 14.10 5.52 -5.27
C ALA A 132 15.14 6.35 -4.51
#